data_AF-A0A821ZW02-F1
#
_entry.id   AF-A0A821ZW02-F1
#
_cell.length_a   1.000
_cell.length_b   1.000
_cell.length_c   1.000
_cell.angle_alpha   90.00
_cell.angle_beta   90.00
_cell.angle_gamma   90.00
#
_symmetry.space_group_name_H-M   'P 1'
#
loop_
_entity.id
_entity.type
_entity.pdbx_description
1 polymer ?
#
loop_
_entity_poly.entity_id
_entity_poly.type
_entity_poly.pdbx_seq_one_letter_code
_entity_poly.pdbx_strand_id
1 'polypeptide(L)'
;LSLIYEQIIKSQNSLLIGNGSLIFGHIIIHSSARIFLRNNLGIEKTIGQMLKLVEESWLSKAARKNVAIFITKMVKADESFLQEFRKQHGTEILHSALKDVEL
;
A
#
# COMPACT_ATOMS: atom_id res chain seq x y z
N LEU A 1 -13.04 -0.05 -11.00
CA LEU A 1 -12.15 -0.20 -9.83
C LEU A 1 -10.74 0.34 -10.07
N SER A 2 -10.12 0.11 -11.25
CA SER A 2 -8.76 0.64 -11.57
C SER A 2 -8.68 2.15 -11.56
N LEU A 3 -9.61 2.83 -12.24
CA LEU A 3 -9.66 4.28 -12.24
C LEU A 3 -9.79 4.86 -10.82
N ILE A 4 -10.68 4.28 -10.00
CA ILE A 4 -10.91 4.72 -8.62
C ILE A 4 -9.66 4.47 -7.75
N TYR A 5 -9.04 3.30 -7.86
CA TYR A 5 -7.79 3.01 -7.15
C TYR A 5 -6.72 4.01 -7.53
N GLU A 6 -6.48 4.23 -8.83
CA GLU A 6 -5.46 5.17 -9.30
C GLU A 6 -5.73 6.60 -8.87
N GLN A 7 -6.98 7.06 -8.92
CA GLN A 7 -7.37 8.39 -8.45
C GLN A 7 -7.12 8.57 -6.96
N ILE A 8 -7.40 7.54 -6.16
CA ILE A 8 -7.14 7.56 -4.71
C ILE A 8 -5.63 7.65 -4.45
N ILE A 9 -4.84 6.74 -5.03
CA ILE A 9 -3.39 6.66 -4.73
C ILE A 9 -2.57 7.82 -5.32
N LYS A 10 -3.05 8.46 -6.38
CA LYS A 10 -2.44 9.66 -6.98
C LYS A 10 -3.03 10.97 -6.44
N SER A 11 -3.93 10.90 -5.46
CA SER A 11 -4.52 12.09 -4.86
C SER A 11 -3.46 12.96 -4.19
N GLN A 12 -3.63 14.27 -4.23
CA GLN A 12 -2.83 15.19 -3.40
C GLN A 12 -3.42 15.36 -1.98
N ASN A 13 -4.49 14.63 -1.66
CA ASN A 13 -5.13 14.68 -0.35
C ASN A 13 -4.69 13.48 0.49
N SER A 14 -3.93 13.78 1.57
CA SER A 14 -3.42 12.75 2.49
C SER A 14 -4.53 11.92 3.13
N LEU A 15 -5.68 12.52 3.44
CA LEU A 15 -6.82 11.78 4.01
C LEU A 15 -7.41 10.79 3.00
N LEU A 16 -7.48 11.17 1.70
CA LEU A 16 -8.02 10.28 0.67
C LEU A 16 -7.11 9.06 0.47
N ILE A 17 -5.79 9.26 0.42
CA ILE A 17 -4.83 8.15 0.34
C ILE A 17 -4.91 7.27 1.59
N GLY A 18 -4.91 7.87 2.78
CA GLY A 18 -4.94 7.13 4.04
C GLY A 18 -6.20 6.29 4.20
N ASN A 19 -7.37 6.88 3.98
CA ASN A 19 -8.65 6.17 4.09
C ASN A 19 -8.82 5.16 2.96
N GLY A 20 -8.44 5.53 1.73
CA GLY A 20 -8.46 4.63 0.59
C GLY A 20 -7.58 3.39 0.81
N SER A 21 -6.36 3.57 1.30
CA SER A 21 -5.46 2.46 1.65
C SER A 21 -6.06 1.54 2.70
N LEU A 22 -6.72 2.11 3.72
CA LEU A 22 -7.39 1.32 4.74
C LEU A 22 -8.53 0.47 4.14
N ILE A 23 -9.38 1.07 3.30
CA ILE A 23 -10.46 0.38 2.58
C ILE A 23 -9.89 -0.74 1.71
N PHE A 24 -8.87 -0.44 0.90
CA PHE A 24 -8.22 -1.44 0.04
C PHE A 24 -7.60 -2.57 0.87
N GLY A 25 -7.02 -2.26 2.02
CA GLY A 25 -6.55 -3.25 2.98
C GLY A 25 -7.66 -4.13 3.54
N HIS A 26 -8.87 -3.65 3.71
CA HIS A 26 -9.97 -4.51 4.14
C HIS A 26 -10.50 -5.42 3.03
N ILE A 27 -10.55 -4.95 1.79
CA ILE A 27 -11.08 -5.76 0.68
C ILE A 27 -10.07 -6.76 0.11
N ILE A 28 -8.76 -6.58 0.34
CA ILE A 28 -7.70 -7.45 -0.21
C ILE A 28 -7.80 -8.91 0.25
N ILE A 29 -8.52 -9.17 1.33
CA ILE A 29 -8.81 -10.52 1.81
C ILE A 29 -9.60 -11.34 0.78
N HIS A 30 -10.36 -10.68 -0.11
CA HIS A 30 -11.09 -11.31 -1.19
C HIS A 30 -10.20 -11.57 -2.40
N SER A 31 -10.24 -12.79 -2.94
CA SER A 31 -9.44 -13.20 -4.10
C SER A 31 -9.71 -12.34 -5.34
N SER A 32 -10.95 -11.89 -5.54
CA SER A 32 -11.33 -10.98 -6.64
C SER A 32 -10.56 -9.65 -6.58
N ALA A 33 -10.34 -9.10 -5.38
CA ALA A 33 -9.56 -7.87 -5.20
C ALA A 33 -8.07 -8.10 -5.55
N ARG A 34 -7.51 -9.25 -5.14
CA ARG A 34 -6.12 -9.61 -5.47
C ARG A 34 -5.91 -9.85 -6.96
N ILE A 35 -6.83 -10.60 -7.59
CA ILE A 35 -6.85 -10.82 -9.05
C ILE A 35 -6.96 -9.48 -9.77
N PHE A 36 -7.84 -8.60 -9.30
CA PHE A 36 -7.99 -7.26 -9.84
C PHE A 36 -6.66 -6.48 -9.83
N LEU A 37 -5.96 -6.40 -8.69
CA LEU A 37 -4.67 -5.70 -8.60
C LEU A 37 -3.61 -6.35 -9.50
N ARG A 38 -3.50 -7.69 -9.48
CA ARG A 38 -2.54 -8.43 -10.32
C ARG A 38 -2.75 -8.15 -11.81
N ASN A 39 -4.00 -8.23 -12.28
CA ASN A 39 -4.30 -8.15 -13.71
C ASN A 39 -4.33 -6.72 -14.25
N ASN A 40 -4.72 -5.74 -13.42
CA ASN A 40 -4.90 -4.36 -13.89
C ASN A 40 -3.69 -3.47 -13.61
N LEU A 41 -2.95 -3.74 -12.53
CA LEU A 41 -1.86 -2.87 -12.08
C LEU A 41 -0.52 -3.58 -12.09
N GLY A 42 -0.51 -4.90 -11.86
CA GLY A 42 0.71 -5.69 -11.66
C GLY A 42 1.19 -5.63 -10.22
N ILE A 43 1.71 -6.75 -9.72
CA ILE A 43 2.14 -6.90 -8.32
C ILE A 43 3.33 -5.96 -8.02
N GLU A 44 4.34 -5.96 -8.90
CA GLU A 44 5.53 -5.10 -8.80
C GLU A 44 5.17 -3.62 -8.67
N LYS A 45 4.33 -3.12 -9.58
CA LYS A 45 3.87 -1.73 -9.55
C LYS A 45 3.04 -1.43 -8.31
N THR A 46 2.16 -2.35 -7.91
CA THR A 46 1.31 -2.17 -6.72
C THR A 46 2.15 -2.04 -5.46
N ILE A 47 3.09 -2.97 -5.23
CA ILE A 47 3.98 -2.94 -4.07
C ILE A 47 4.87 -1.69 -4.10
N GLY A 48 5.52 -1.40 -5.24
CA GLY A 48 6.41 -0.26 -5.35
C GLY A 48 5.70 1.08 -5.14
N GLN A 49 4.47 1.23 -5.63
CA GLN A 49 3.66 2.42 -5.37
C GLN A 49 3.33 2.58 -3.89
N MET A 50 2.97 1.50 -3.18
CA MET A 50 2.64 1.60 -1.76
C MET A 50 3.88 1.86 -0.91
N LEU A 51 5.02 1.23 -1.24
CA LEU A 51 6.29 1.50 -0.58
C LEU A 51 6.69 2.97 -0.75
N LYS A 52 6.63 3.49 -1.97
CA LYS A 52 6.89 4.91 -2.23
C LYS A 52 5.95 5.80 -1.40
N LEU A 53 4.65 5.52 -1.39
CA LEU A 53 3.69 6.31 -0.63
C LEU A 53 3.99 6.32 0.86
N VAL A 54 4.45 5.22 1.47
CA VAL A 54 4.75 5.23 2.92
C VAL A 54 5.91 6.18 3.27
N GLU A 55 6.81 6.45 2.33
CA GLU A 55 7.96 7.34 2.49
C GLU A 55 7.64 8.82 2.21
N GLU A 56 6.48 9.12 1.62
CA GLU A 56 6.10 10.48 1.25
C GLU A 56 5.90 11.37 2.49
N SER A 57 6.77 12.37 2.66
CA SER A 57 6.78 13.24 3.85
C SER A 57 5.55 14.13 3.98
N TRP A 58 4.88 14.45 2.86
CA TRP A 58 3.65 15.23 2.84
C TRP A 58 2.43 14.43 3.32
N LEU A 59 2.51 13.10 3.38
CA LEU A 59 1.47 12.29 4.00
C LEU A 59 1.52 12.38 5.51
N SER A 60 0.35 12.60 6.10
CA SER A 60 0.16 12.55 7.55
C SER A 60 0.65 11.22 8.13
N LYS A 61 1.11 11.24 9.39
CA LYS A 61 1.52 10.04 10.14
C LYS A 61 0.44 8.94 10.07
N ALA A 62 -0.84 9.31 10.19
CA ALA A 62 -1.96 8.39 10.08
C ALA A 62 -2.11 7.78 8.68
N ALA A 63 -1.99 8.58 7.62
CA ALA A 63 -2.06 8.08 6.25
C ALA A 63 -0.93 7.09 5.94
N ARG A 64 0.31 7.41 6.34
CA ARG A 64 1.46 6.50 6.19
C ARG A 64 1.25 5.18 6.93
N LYS A 65 0.75 5.23 8.17
CA LYS A 65 0.36 4.02 8.93
C LYS A 65 -0.70 3.19 8.18
N ASN A 66 -1.71 3.82 7.58
CA ASN A 66 -2.73 3.10 6.82
C ASN A 66 -2.19 2.46 5.53
N VAL A 67 -1.27 3.13 4.84
CA VAL A 67 -0.55 2.55 3.68
C VAL A 67 0.26 1.32 4.13
N ALA A 68 1.00 1.41 5.24
CA ALA A 68 1.73 0.29 5.80
C ALA A 68 0.83 -0.89 6.21
N ILE A 69 -0.35 -0.61 6.78
CA ILE A 69 -1.36 -1.62 7.07
C ILE A 69 -1.83 -2.30 5.78
N PHE A 70 -2.06 -1.53 4.72
CA PHE A 70 -2.45 -2.11 3.43
C PHE A 70 -1.36 -3.03 2.87
N ILE A 71 -0.10 -2.60 2.87
CA ILE A 71 1.04 -3.45 2.49
C ILE A 71 1.06 -4.74 3.31
N THR A 72 0.96 -4.63 4.63
CA THR A 72 0.95 -5.78 5.55
C THR A 72 -0.18 -6.76 5.21
N LYS A 73 -1.37 -6.26 4.88
CA LYS A 73 -2.50 -7.11 4.51
C LYS A 73 -2.34 -7.73 3.12
N MET A 74 -1.74 -7.03 2.15
CA MET A 74 -1.39 -7.60 0.85
C MET A 74 -0.44 -8.79 1.00
N VAL A 75 0.68 -8.61 1.70
CA VAL A 75 1.71 -9.65 1.85
C VAL A 75 1.23 -10.84 2.67
N LYS A 76 0.28 -10.63 3.61
CA LYS A 76 -0.37 -11.73 4.34
C LYS A 76 -1.39 -12.49 3.52
N ALA A 77 -2.03 -11.83 2.55
CA ALA A 77 -3.14 -12.41 1.80
C ALA A 77 -2.69 -13.27 0.62
N ASP A 78 -1.48 -13.06 0.09
CA ASP A 78 -0.98 -13.74 -1.11
C ASP A 78 0.55 -13.68 -1.21
N GLU A 79 1.17 -14.86 -1.32
CA GLU A 79 2.63 -15.06 -1.32
C GLU A 79 3.33 -14.28 -2.44
N SER A 80 2.69 -14.07 -3.59
CA SER A 80 3.31 -13.31 -4.68
C SER A 80 3.56 -11.84 -4.29
N PHE A 81 2.69 -11.25 -3.45
CA PHE A 81 2.93 -9.91 -2.91
C PHE A 81 4.07 -9.91 -1.89
N LEU A 82 4.21 -10.95 -1.08
CA LEU A 82 5.31 -11.08 -0.11
C LEU A 82 6.67 -11.20 -0.81
N GLN A 83 6.74 -12.00 -1.88
CA GLN A 83 7.96 -12.17 -2.66
C GLN A 83 8.41 -10.85 -3.29
N GLU A 84 7.48 -10.13 -3.90
CA GLU A 84 7.79 -8.83 -4.51
C GLU A 84 8.14 -7.76 -3.45
N PHE A 85 7.45 -7.77 -2.30
CA PHE A 85 7.80 -6.90 -1.16
C PHE A 85 9.24 -7.13 -0.67
N ARG A 86 9.67 -8.40 -0.56
CA ARG A 86 11.06 -8.73 -0.18
C ARG A 86 12.06 -8.30 -1.24
N LYS A 87 11.74 -8.52 -2.52
CA LYS A 87 12.58 -8.10 -3.65
C LYS A 87 12.82 -6.59 -3.66
N GLN A 88 11.84 -5.80 -3.22
CA GLN A 88 11.94 -4.34 -3.18
C GLN A 88 12.43 -3.78 -1.83
N HIS A 89 13.08 -4.58 -0.98
CA HIS A 89 13.57 -4.14 0.34
C HIS A 89 12.46 -3.53 1.23
N GLY A 90 11.25 -4.09 1.12
CA GLY A 90 10.08 -3.50 1.75
C GLY A 90 10.15 -3.47 3.28
N THR A 91 10.89 -4.39 3.91
CA THR A 91 11.07 -4.40 5.37
C THR A 91 11.89 -3.19 5.82
N GLU A 92 12.98 -2.91 5.12
CA GLU A 92 13.90 -1.80 5.37
C GLU A 92 13.19 -0.47 5.13
N ILE A 93 12.42 -0.36 4.04
CA ILE A 93 11.62 0.83 3.71
C ILE A 93 10.56 1.07 4.80
N LEU A 94 9.77 0.05 5.17
CA LEU A 94 8.76 0.20 6.22
C LEU A 94 9.39 0.58 7.57
N HIS A 95 10.52 -0.04 7.92
CA HIS A 95 11.24 0.30 9.14
C HIS A 95 11.68 1.77 9.12
N SER A 96 12.33 2.22 8.05
CA SER A 96 12.78 3.60 7.88
C SER A 96 11.62 4.60 7.94
N ALA A 97 10.57 4.37 7.15
CA ALA A 97 9.43 5.28 7.00
C ALA A 97 8.59 5.43 8.29
N LEU A 98 8.58 4.40 9.14
CA LEU A 98 7.76 4.37 10.36
C LEU A 98 8.57 4.66 11.64
N LYS A 99 9.90 4.65 11.58
CA LYS A 99 10.77 4.92 12.74
C LYS A 99 10.57 6.34 13.29
N ASP A 100 10.32 7.32 12.43
CA ASP A 100 10.04 8.70 12.83
C ASP A 100 8.56 8.94 13.23
N VAL A 101 7.78 7.86 13.31
CA VAL A 101 6.38 7.87 13.74
C VAL A 101 6.30 7.45 15.22
N GLU A 102 7.22 7.94 16.05
CA GLU A 102 7.06 7.91 17.49
C GLU A 102 5.87 8.80 17.91
N LEU A 103 5.18 8.31 18.95
CA LEU A 103 3.92 8.81 19.53
C LEU A 103 4.07 10.22 20.10
#